data_AF-A0A7S0EQC0-F1
#
_entry.id   AF-A0A7S0EQC0-F1
#
_cell.length_a   1.000
_cell.length_b   1.000
_cell.length_c   1.000
_cell.angle_alpha   90.00
_cell.angle_beta   90.00
_cell.angle_gamma   90.00
#
_symmetry.space_group_name_H-M   'P 1'
#
loop_
_entity.id
_entity.type
_entity.pdbx_description
1 polymer ?
#
loop_
_entity_poly.entity_id
_entity_poly.type
_entity_poly.pdbx_seq_one_letter_code
_entity_poly.pdbx_strand_id
1 'polypeptide(L)'
;ASEAAEGACENDVVARRLHVWSGHDSTLFGLLAAFELDAPSAWPPYGAQLHVELLEECEGSSGRPRGSFHLRFSLNGEQLRCGMLDPSAPATVVALEEAAEAVAAWGVV
;
A
#
# COMPACT_ATOMS: atom_id res chain seq x y z
N ALA A 1 -12.40 -19.90 34.16
CA ALA A 1 -12.69 -19.78 32.72
C ALA A 1 -12.76 -18.28 32.44
N SER A 2 -11.60 -17.67 32.20
CA SER A 2 -11.14 -17.26 30.86
C SER A 2 -11.97 -16.07 30.35
N GLU A 3 -11.67 -14.89 30.88
CA GLU A 3 -12.00 -13.61 30.25
C GLU A 3 -11.29 -13.55 28.90
N ALA A 4 -12.07 -13.61 27.81
CA ALA A 4 -11.59 -13.31 26.48
C ALA A 4 -11.36 -11.80 26.41
N ALA A 5 -10.10 -11.38 26.38
CA ALA A 5 -9.73 -10.02 26.08
C ALA A 5 -10.16 -9.70 24.64
N GLU A 6 -11.32 -9.08 24.49
CA GLU A 6 -11.69 -8.33 23.29
C GLU A 6 -10.71 -7.15 23.17
N GLY A 7 -9.59 -7.37 22.50
CA GLY A 7 -8.63 -6.35 22.11
C GLY A 7 -9.22 -5.50 20.98
N ALA A 8 -10.22 -4.68 21.30
CA ALA A 8 -10.60 -3.57 20.43
C ALA A 8 -9.38 -2.66 20.30
N CYS A 9 -8.96 -2.40 19.05
CA CYS A 9 -8.06 -1.30 18.73
C CYS A 9 -8.70 -0.02 19.29
N GLU A 10 -8.23 0.40 20.46
CA GLU A 10 -8.60 1.68 21.03
C GLU A 10 -8.21 2.71 19.97
N ASN A 11 -9.22 3.40 19.43
CA ASN A 11 -9.06 4.49 18.49
C ASN A 11 -8.34 5.64 19.20
N ASP A 12 -7.06 5.45 19.55
CA ASP A 12 -6.16 6.57 19.67
C ASP A 12 -6.18 7.19 18.27
N VAL A 13 -6.70 8.41 18.17
CA VAL A 13 -6.84 9.11 16.90
C VAL A 13 -5.42 9.47 16.47
N VAL A 14 -4.65 8.48 16.01
CA VAL A 14 -3.40 8.69 15.31
C VAL A 14 -3.79 9.56 14.14
N ALA A 15 -3.39 10.83 14.18
CA ALA A 15 -3.75 11.82 13.19
C ALA A 15 -3.42 11.27 11.80
N ARG A 16 -4.45 10.79 11.09
CA ARG A 16 -4.29 10.21 9.76
C ARG A 16 -3.80 11.30 8.84
N ARG A 17 -2.51 11.25 8.49
CA ARG A 17 -1.92 12.20 7.56
C ARG A 17 -2.39 11.82 6.16
N LEU A 18 -3.08 12.74 5.51
CA LEU A 18 -3.46 12.63 4.11
C LEU A 18 -2.54 13.52 3.29
N HIS A 19 -1.81 12.91 2.36
CA HIS A 19 -1.02 13.63 1.37
C HIS A 19 -1.75 13.54 0.03
N VAL A 20 -2.03 14.69 -0.57
CA VAL A 20 -2.63 14.77 -1.91
C VAL A 20 -1.66 15.50 -2.81
N TRP A 21 -1.37 14.91 -3.96
CA TRP A 21 -0.54 15.47 -5.01
C TRP A 21 -1.23 15.27 -6.35
N SER A 22 -1.03 16.21 -7.28
CA SER A 22 -1.56 16.12 -8.63
C SER A 22 -0.44 16.26 -9.65
N GLY A 23 -0.59 15.54 -10.76
CA GLY A 23 0.27 15.67 -11.91
C GLY A 23 -0.37 15.11 -13.16
N HIS A 24 0.46 14.80 -14.15
CA HIS A 24 0.00 14.35 -15.44
C HIS A 24 -0.12 12.82 -15.50
N ASP A 25 -0.79 12.34 -16.53
CA ASP A 25 -0.84 10.94 -16.93
C ASP A 25 0.55 10.29 -16.99
N SER A 26 1.55 11.00 -17.50
CA SER A 26 2.95 10.56 -17.53
C SER A 26 3.50 10.25 -16.13
N THR A 27 3.13 11.00 -15.10
CA THR A 27 3.53 10.69 -13.73
C THR A 27 2.76 9.51 -13.16
N LEU A 28 1.46 9.41 -13.44
CA LEU A 28 0.66 8.27 -13.02
C LEU A 28 1.25 6.96 -13.57
N PHE A 29 1.53 6.90 -14.88
CA PHE A 29 2.16 5.73 -15.49
C PHE A 29 3.55 5.45 -14.94
N GLY A 30 4.35 6.49 -14.68
CA GLY A 30 5.65 6.33 -14.02
C GLY A 30 5.54 5.69 -12.64
N LEU A 31 4.55 6.10 -11.83
CA LEU A 31 4.31 5.51 -10.51
C LEU A 31 3.79 4.08 -10.60
N LEU A 32 2.84 3.79 -11.50
CA LEU A 32 2.36 2.42 -11.73
C LEU A 32 3.50 1.49 -12.12
N ALA A 33 4.39 1.94 -13.01
CA ALA A 33 5.55 1.17 -13.44
C ALA A 33 6.58 0.98 -12.31
N ALA A 34 6.89 2.04 -11.56
CA ALA A 34 7.89 1.99 -10.48
C ALA A 34 7.50 0.99 -9.37
N PHE A 35 6.21 0.91 -9.04
CA PHE A 35 5.70 -0.05 -8.06
C PHE A 35 5.31 -1.41 -8.67
N GLU A 36 5.61 -1.62 -9.96
CA GLU A 36 5.21 -2.81 -10.72
C GLU A 36 3.74 -3.19 -10.48
N LEU A 37 2.87 -2.19 -10.54
CA LEU A 37 1.45 -2.38 -10.35
C LEU A 37 0.82 -2.88 -11.65
N ASP A 38 -0.16 -3.76 -11.55
CA ASP A 38 -0.98 -4.18 -12.69
C ASP A 38 -1.53 -2.93 -13.40
N ALA A 39 -0.98 -2.62 -14.57
CA ALA A 39 -1.40 -1.45 -15.34
C ALA A 39 -2.77 -1.71 -15.97
N PRO A 40 -3.67 -0.72 -16.00
CA PRO A 40 -4.92 -0.87 -16.74
C PRO A 40 -4.62 -1.09 -18.23
N SER A 41 -5.39 -1.97 -18.87
CA SER A 41 -5.28 -2.27 -20.30
C SER A 41 -5.71 -1.10 -21.21
N ALA A 42 -6.29 -0.04 -20.62
CA ALA A 42 -6.73 1.16 -21.28
C ALA A 42 -6.12 2.41 -20.62
N TRP A 43 -6.10 3.51 -21.37
CA TRP A 43 -5.71 4.80 -20.82
C TRP A 43 -6.60 5.17 -19.63
N PRO A 44 -6.00 5.68 -18.53
CA PRO A 44 -6.78 6.10 -17.37
C PRO A 44 -7.74 7.24 -17.76
N PRO A 45 -8.95 7.27 -17.18
CA PRO A 45 -9.90 8.34 -17.44
C PRO A 45 -9.34 9.68 -16.95
N TYR A 46 -9.91 10.77 -17.46
CA TYR A 46 -9.59 12.10 -16.94
C TYR A 46 -9.90 12.18 -15.45
N GLY A 47 -8.96 12.74 -14.67
CA GLY A 47 -9.08 12.79 -13.21
C GLY A 47 -8.81 11.46 -12.51
N ALA A 48 -8.11 10.52 -13.16
CA ALA A 48 -7.70 9.29 -12.50
C ALA A 48 -6.82 9.55 -11.27
N GLN A 49 -6.97 8.69 -10.27
CA GLN A 49 -6.29 8.79 -8.99
C GLN A 49 -5.67 7.46 -8.57
N LEU A 50 -4.40 7.51 -8.16
CA LEU A 50 -3.73 6.41 -7.47
C LEU A 50 -3.77 6.71 -5.97
N HIS A 51 -4.36 5.80 -5.21
CA HIS A 51 -4.32 5.83 -3.75
C HIS A 51 -3.27 4.85 -3.25
N VAL A 52 -2.41 5.35 -2.36
CA VAL A 52 -1.43 4.56 -1.62
C VAL A 52 -1.79 4.66 -0.15
N GLU A 53 -2.20 3.54 0.43
CA GLU A 53 -2.62 3.45 1.82
C GLU A 53 -1.53 2.80 2.67
N LEU A 54 -1.22 3.40 3.81
CA LEU A 54 -0.41 2.81 4.86
C LEU A 54 -1.34 2.19 5.91
N LEU A 55 -1.25 0.88 6.07
CA LEU A 55 -2.07 0.08 6.98
C LEU A 55 -1.20 -0.36 8.16
N GLU A 56 -1.66 -0.10 9.38
CA GLU A 56 -1.03 -0.61 10.60
C GLU A 56 -1.73 -1.89 11.05
N GLU A 57 -0.95 -2.90 11.40
CA GLU A 57 -1.48 -4.16 11.88
C GLU A 57 -1.82 -4.11 13.37
N CYS A 58 -3.09 -4.36 13.68
CA CYS A 58 -3.59 -4.44 15.04
C CYS A 58 -3.44 -5.88 15.59
N GLU A 59 -3.16 -5.99 16.88
CA GLU A 59 -3.08 -7.28 17.59
C GLU A 59 -4.29 -8.17 17.30
N GLY A 60 -4.04 -9.44 16.97
CA GLY A 60 -5.07 -10.46 16.81
C GLY A 60 -5.66 -10.65 15.40
N SER A 61 -5.24 -9.85 14.41
CA SER A 61 -5.84 -9.91 13.05
C SER A 61 -5.17 -10.90 12.08
N SER A 62 -3.89 -11.24 12.27
CA SER A 62 -3.14 -11.99 11.23
C SER A 62 -1.94 -12.82 11.72
N GLY A 63 -1.67 -12.86 13.03
CA GLY A 63 -0.48 -13.54 13.59
C GLY A 63 0.85 -12.83 13.37
N ARG A 64 0.84 -11.60 12.83
CA ARG A 64 2.01 -10.74 12.63
C ARG A 64 2.25 -9.84 13.86
N PRO A 65 3.49 -9.37 14.08
CA PRO A 65 3.84 -8.55 15.24
C PRO A 65 3.07 -7.21 15.22
N ARG A 66 2.64 -6.75 16.40
CA ARG A 66 2.01 -5.45 16.57
C ARG A 66 2.92 -4.33 16.02
N GLY A 67 2.33 -3.40 15.28
CA GLY A 67 3.04 -2.24 14.73
C GLY A 67 3.79 -2.52 13.43
N SER A 68 3.57 -3.67 12.77
CA SER A 68 3.94 -3.86 11.37
C SER A 68 3.10 -2.98 10.47
N PHE A 69 3.74 -2.40 9.46
CA PHE A 69 3.10 -1.54 8.48
C PHE A 69 3.05 -2.19 7.11
N HIS A 70 1.96 -1.96 6.39
CA HIS A 70 1.75 -2.49 5.05
C HIS A 70 1.25 -1.43 4.09
N LEU A 71 1.60 -1.60 2.83
CA LEU A 71 1.16 -0.77 1.72
C LEU A 71 0.05 -1.47 0.95
N ARG A 72 -0.97 -0.70 0.57
CA ARG A 72 -2.01 -1.11 -0.38
C ARG A 72 -2.18 -0.05 -1.46
N PHE A 73 -2.36 -0.50 -2.70
CA PHE A 73 -2.52 0.37 -3.86
C PHE A 73 -3.92 0.20 -4.46
N SER A 74 -4.52 1.31 -4.87
CA SER A 74 -5.75 1.28 -5.67
C SER A 74 -5.77 2.37 -6.73
N LEU A 75 -6.30 2.05 -7.91
CA LEU A 75 -6.48 2.98 -9.01
C LEU A 75 -7.97 3.17 -9.24
N ASN A 76 -8.44 4.42 -9.11
CA ASN A 76 -9.87 4.76 -9.26
C ASN A 76 -10.82 3.92 -8.38
N GLY A 77 -10.34 3.50 -7.20
CA GLY A 77 -11.10 2.67 -6.27
C GLY A 77 -10.96 1.16 -6.49
N GLU A 78 -10.31 0.71 -7.56
CA GLU A 78 -10.00 -0.70 -7.80
C GLU A 78 -8.66 -1.07 -7.17
N GLN A 79 -8.64 -2.11 -6.34
CA GLN A 79 -7.41 -2.57 -5.70
C GLN A 79 -6.45 -3.19 -6.73
N LEU A 80 -5.19 -2.78 -6.67
CA LEU A 80 -4.13 -3.28 -7.55
C LEU A 80 -3.31 -4.37 -6.88
N ARG A 81 -2.66 -5.20 -7.71
CA ARG A 81 -1.58 -6.10 -7.26
C ARG A 81 -0.23 -5.44 -7.57
N CYS A 82 0.73 -5.68 -6.69
CA CYS A 82 2.07 -5.12 -6.73
C CYS A 82 3.09 -6.25 -6.92
N GLY A 83 3.83 -6.17 -8.03
CA GLY A 83 4.91 -7.11 -8.38
C GLY A 83 6.29 -6.75 -7.84
N MET A 84 6.43 -5.60 -7.17
CA MET A 84 7.73 -5.01 -6.80
C MET A 84 8.65 -5.96 -6.01
N LEU A 85 8.10 -6.86 -5.19
CA LEU A 85 8.87 -7.84 -4.43
C LEU A 85 9.05 -9.17 -5.16
N ASP A 86 7.99 -9.63 -5.83
CA ASP A 86 7.99 -10.85 -6.63
C ASP A 86 7.07 -10.67 -7.85
N PRO A 87 7.64 -10.40 -9.04
CA PRO A 87 6.87 -10.21 -10.26
C PRO A 87 6.10 -11.47 -10.67
N SER A 88 6.50 -12.65 -10.20
CA SER A 88 5.84 -13.93 -10.50
C SER A 88 4.62 -14.21 -9.61
N ALA A 89 4.53 -13.54 -8.47
CA ALA A 89 3.46 -13.68 -7.49
C ALA A 89 3.05 -12.32 -6.89
N PRO A 90 2.44 -11.43 -7.70
CA PRO A 90 2.15 -10.07 -7.28
C PRO A 90 1.10 -10.04 -6.15
N ALA A 91 1.37 -9.23 -5.12
CA ALA A 91 0.60 -9.19 -3.89
C ALA A 91 -0.34 -7.98 -3.82
N THR A 92 -1.49 -8.12 -3.15
CA THR A 92 -2.45 -7.01 -2.94
C THR A 92 -2.11 -6.12 -1.75
N VAL A 93 -1.19 -6.59 -0.89
CA VAL A 93 -0.67 -5.92 0.30
C VAL A 93 0.82 -6.26 0.41
N VAL A 94 1.64 -5.24 0.63
CA VAL A 94 3.11 -5.34 0.63
C VAL A 94 3.65 -4.86 1.98
N ALA A 95 4.60 -5.56 2.60
CA ALA A 95 5.22 -5.08 3.84
C ALA A 95 6.02 -3.80 3.59
N LEU A 96 5.87 -2.80 4.47
CA LEU A 96 6.53 -1.50 4.29
C LEU A 96 8.07 -1.66 4.30
N GLU A 97 8.60 -2.51 5.18
CA GLU A 97 10.03 -2.73 5.33
C GLU A 97 10.65 -3.31 4.05
N GLU A 98 10.02 -4.35 3.49
CA GLU A 98 10.45 -4.99 2.24
C GLU A 98 10.35 -4.01 1.06
N ALA A 99 9.27 -3.23 1.01
CA ALA A 99 9.10 -2.17 0.01
C ALA A 99 10.20 -1.10 0.11
N ALA A 100 10.54 -0.67 1.33
CA ALA A 100 11.58 0.33 1.55
C ALA A 100 12.96 -0.20 1.14
N GLU A 101 13.26 -1.46 1.41
CA GLU A 101 14.50 -2.12 0.96
C GLU A 101 14.56 -2.20 -0.57
N ALA A 102 13.47 -2.60 -1.23
CA ALA A 102 13.39 -2.66 -2.69
C ALA A 102 13.64 -1.28 -3.33
N VAL A 103 13.03 -0.23 -2.78
CA VAL A 103 13.23 1.16 -3.25
C VAL A 103 14.67 1.62 -2.98
N ALA A 104 15.25 1.31 -1.82
CA ALA A 104 16.63 1.66 -1.49
C ALA A 104 17.63 1.00 -2.47
N ALA A 105 17.32 -0.20 -2.95
CA ALA A 105 18.13 -0.91 -3.94
C ALA A 105 18.14 -0.24 -5.33
N TRP A 106 17.21 0.68 -5.63
CA TRP A 106 17.21 1.43 -6.89
C TRP A 106 18.40 2.39 -7.02
N GLY A 107 19.16 2.64 -5.94
CA GLY A 107 20.36 3.48 -5.97
C GLY A 107 20.07 4.96 -6.23
N VAL A 108 18.83 5.39 -5.97
CA VAL A 108 18.39 6.79 -6.10
C VAL A 108 18.44 7.46 -4.73
N VAL A 109 19.62 7.50 -4.10
CA VAL A 109 19.93 8.38 -2.95
C VAL A 109 21.39 8.79 -3.02
#